data_AF-A0AAD5CMD8-F1
#
_entry.id   AF-A0AAD5CMD8-F1
#
_cell.length_a   1.000
_cell.length_b   1.000
_cell.length_c   1.000
_cell.angle_alpha   90.00
_cell.angle_beta   90.00
_cell.angle_gamma   90.00
#
_symmetry.space_group_name_H-M   'P 1'
#
loop_
_entity.id
_entity.type
_entity.pdbx_description
1 polymer ?
#
loop_
_entity_poly.entity_id
_entity_poly.type
_entity_poly.pdbx_seq_one_letter_code
_entity_poly.pdbx_strand_id
1 'polypeptide(L)'
;MSNNNRWNWEVSGFEPRKSPAETPPSAPPPLVRRYSISTPSIVPHSEPLFKQAVATKLHNLKDKLKYVREDYAELRQEAVDLQEYSNAKLDRVTRYLGVLADKTRKLDQAALEAEAKVAPLMEEKKRLYNELLTSKGSIKVFCRTRPLFEDEGPSVVEFPDDFTIRVNTGDDTVSNPKKDYEFDRVYGPHIGQAEVFTDVQPFVQSALDGHNVSIFAYGQTCSGKTHTMEGSSHDRGLYVRCFEELFDVSNSDTTSTSRFNFFVTVVELHNEQTHDLLLESESSLSKVRMGSLDSFVDLVQEKVDNPLDFSKLIKKALLSRSGDNTKINTS
;
A
#
# COMPACT_ATOMS: atom_id res chain seq x y z
N MET A 1 -30.06 -28.82 10.59
CA MET A 1 -28.62 -29.11 10.42
C MET A 1 -27.87 -27.88 10.92
N SER A 2 -27.37 -27.95 12.15
CA SER A 2 -26.84 -26.82 12.91
C SER A 2 -25.35 -26.64 12.61
N ASN A 3 -24.99 -25.51 12.00
CA ASN A 3 -23.62 -25.15 11.66
C ASN A 3 -23.06 -24.27 12.80
N ASN A 4 -22.22 -24.85 13.66
CA ASN A 4 -21.62 -24.14 14.79
C ASN A 4 -20.27 -23.53 14.36
N ASN A 5 -20.29 -22.22 14.11
CA ASN A 5 -19.08 -21.41 13.96
C ASN A 5 -18.36 -21.29 15.31
N ARG A 6 -17.23 -21.98 15.45
CA ARG A 6 -16.34 -21.92 16.61
C ARG A 6 -15.20 -20.96 16.31
N TRP A 7 -15.26 -19.77 16.92
CA TRP A 7 -14.18 -18.77 16.87
C TRP A 7 -12.98 -19.29 17.69
N ASN A 8 -11.79 -19.32 17.06
CA ASN A 8 -10.55 -19.78 17.68
C ASN A 8 -9.81 -18.56 18.26
N TRP A 9 -9.53 -18.57 19.56
CA TRP A 9 -8.66 -17.59 20.23
C TRP A 9 -7.33 -18.26 20.57
N GLU A 10 -6.37 -18.22 19.65
CA GLU A 10 -4.98 -18.55 19.96
C GLU A 10 -4.19 -17.27 20.13
N VAL A 11 -3.88 -16.93 21.38
CA VAL A 11 -2.91 -15.89 21.74
C VAL A 11 -1.58 -16.59 21.96
N SER A 12 -0.59 -16.31 21.12
CA SER A 12 0.76 -16.85 21.24
C SER A 12 1.43 -16.31 22.52
N GLY A 13 1.80 -17.19 23.46
CA GLY A 13 2.65 -16.81 24.60
C GLY A 13 2.29 -17.37 25.99
N PHE A 14 1.36 -18.30 26.13
CA PHE A 14 1.05 -18.93 27.42
C PHE A 14 0.99 -20.46 27.30
N GLU A 15 2.04 -21.15 27.76
CA GLU A 15 2.00 -22.61 27.95
C GLU A 15 1.78 -22.95 29.44
N PRO A 16 0.77 -23.78 29.79
CA PRO A 16 0.57 -24.26 31.15
C PRO A 16 1.64 -25.28 31.58
N ARG A 17 2.06 -25.21 32.85
CA ARG A 17 2.97 -26.19 33.48
C ARG A 17 2.42 -27.62 33.39
N LYS A 18 3.23 -28.54 32.85
CA LYS A 18 2.98 -29.99 32.84
C LYS A 18 3.18 -30.59 34.24
N SER A 19 2.21 -31.37 34.72
CA SER A 19 2.35 -32.29 35.86
C SER A 19 2.81 -33.69 35.39
N PRO A 20 3.62 -34.42 36.18
CA PRO A 20 4.26 -35.67 35.75
C PRO A 20 3.28 -36.86 35.72
N ALA A 21 3.62 -37.83 34.87
CA ALA A 21 2.84 -39.00 34.50
C ALA A 21 2.63 -40.00 35.64
N GLU A 22 1.40 -40.50 35.78
CA GLU A 22 1.08 -41.71 36.54
C GLU A 22 0.83 -42.88 35.58
N THR A 23 1.68 -43.90 35.68
CA THR A 23 1.54 -45.23 35.08
C THR A 23 0.43 -46.05 35.74
N PRO A 24 -0.29 -46.91 35.01
CA PRO A 24 -1.42 -47.68 35.53
C PRO A 24 -0.95 -48.94 36.29
N PRO A 25 -1.57 -49.31 37.43
CA PRO A 25 -1.37 -50.64 37.99
C PRO A 25 -2.40 -51.65 37.45
N SER A 26 -1.85 -52.77 36.99
CA SER A 26 -2.50 -54.01 36.54
C SER A 26 -3.29 -54.71 37.65
N ALA A 27 -4.46 -55.25 37.31
CA ALA A 27 -5.27 -56.10 38.18
C ALA A 27 -4.62 -57.48 38.45
N PRO A 28 -4.65 -58.00 39.70
CA PRO A 28 -4.36 -59.40 39.99
C PRO A 28 -5.64 -60.28 40.05
N PRO A 29 -5.53 -61.61 39.83
CA PRO A 29 -6.65 -62.54 39.68
C PRO A 29 -7.28 -62.98 41.02
N PRO A 30 -8.49 -63.60 41.01
CA PRO A 30 -9.15 -64.00 42.24
C PRO A 30 -8.52 -65.29 42.79
N LEU A 31 -8.08 -65.25 44.05
CA LEU A 31 -7.66 -66.45 44.79
C LEU A 31 -8.78 -66.91 45.71
N VAL A 32 -9.40 -68.02 45.34
CA VAL A 32 -10.24 -68.86 46.20
C VAL A 32 -9.37 -69.44 47.31
N ARG A 33 -9.62 -69.07 48.57
CA ARG A 33 -9.12 -69.82 49.73
C ARG A 33 -10.24 -70.12 50.71
N ARG A 34 -10.40 -71.42 50.94
CA ARG A 34 -11.35 -72.08 51.85
C ARG A 34 -11.13 -71.59 53.28
N TYR A 35 -12.21 -71.21 53.96
CA TYR A 35 -12.20 -71.08 55.42
C TYR A 35 -12.18 -72.47 56.05
N SER A 36 -11.13 -72.78 56.82
CA SER A 36 -11.10 -73.88 57.77
C SER A 36 -11.54 -73.33 59.13
N ILE A 37 -12.58 -73.91 59.70
CA ILE A 37 -13.08 -73.58 61.03
C ILE A 37 -12.16 -74.23 62.05
N SER A 38 -11.42 -73.43 62.80
CA SER A 38 -10.71 -73.85 64.01
C SER A 38 -11.18 -72.95 65.16
N THR A 39 -11.97 -73.52 66.05
CA THR A 39 -12.45 -72.95 67.31
C THR A 39 -11.29 -72.55 68.23
N PRO A 40 -11.23 -71.32 68.75
CA PRO A 40 -10.51 -71.03 69.97
C PRO A 40 -11.47 -71.04 71.16
N SER A 41 -11.15 -71.92 72.09
CA SER A 41 -11.77 -72.07 73.40
C SER A 41 -11.71 -70.77 74.20
N ILE A 42 -12.84 -70.45 74.84
CA ILE A 42 -13.01 -69.36 75.79
C ILE A 42 -12.15 -69.63 77.04
N VAL A 43 -11.31 -68.66 77.41
CA VAL A 43 -10.91 -68.43 78.80
C VAL A 43 -11.02 -66.92 79.05
N PRO A 44 -11.80 -66.47 80.05
CA PRO A 44 -11.95 -65.04 80.34
C PRO A 44 -10.76 -64.59 81.19
N HIS A 45 -10.31 -63.34 81.03
CA HIS A 45 -9.85 -62.43 82.09
C HIS A 45 -9.03 -61.27 81.50
N SER A 46 -9.29 -60.05 82.01
CA SER A 46 -8.63 -58.74 81.74
C SER A 46 -9.26 -57.82 80.67
N GLU A 47 -10.52 -57.43 80.87
CA GLU A 47 -11.20 -56.36 80.13
C GLU A 47 -10.72 -54.88 80.31
N PRO A 48 -9.88 -54.45 81.27
CA PRO A 48 -9.68 -53.00 81.47
C PRO A 48 -8.54 -52.35 80.64
N LEU A 49 -7.46 -53.05 80.28
CA LEU A 49 -6.28 -52.42 79.64
C LEU A 49 -6.38 -52.27 78.11
N PHE A 50 -7.01 -53.23 77.42
CA PHE A 50 -7.21 -53.15 75.96
C PHE A 50 -8.21 -52.05 75.58
N LYS A 51 -9.26 -51.87 76.38
CA LYS A 51 -10.23 -50.76 76.23
C LYS A 51 -9.54 -49.40 76.39
N GLN A 52 -8.52 -49.29 77.24
CA GLN A 52 -7.79 -48.03 77.49
C GLN A 52 -6.79 -47.67 76.37
N ALA A 53 -6.11 -48.65 75.78
CA ALA A 53 -5.24 -48.44 74.60
C ALA A 53 -6.04 -48.09 73.33
N VAL A 54 -7.22 -48.69 73.16
CA VAL A 54 -8.16 -48.33 72.08
C VAL A 54 -8.73 -46.92 72.32
N ALA A 55 -9.10 -46.58 73.57
CA ALA A 55 -9.62 -45.26 73.92
C ALA A 55 -8.61 -44.12 73.65
N THR A 56 -7.33 -44.32 73.97
CA THR A 56 -6.25 -43.34 73.70
C THR A 56 -5.95 -43.17 72.21
N LYS A 57 -5.95 -44.25 71.43
CA LYS A 57 -5.88 -44.15 69.95
C LYS A 57 -7.09 -43.43 69.37
N LEU A 58 -8.28 -43.69 69.89
CA LEU A 58 -9.52 -43.05 69.46
C LEU A 58 -9.52 -41.55 69.82
N HIS A 59 -8.96 -41.18 70.98
CA HIS A 59 -8.77 -39.79 71.37
C HIS A 59 -7.76 -39.06 70.46
N ASN A 60 -6.59 -39.66 70.22
CA ASN A 60 -5.60 -39.13 69.27
C ASN A 60 -6.16 -38.98 67.85
N LEU A 61 -6.99 -39.92 67.41
CA LEU A 61 -7.62 -39.88 66.09
C LEU A 61 -8.69 -38.78 66.04
N LYS A 62 -9.44 -38.58 67.13
CA LYS A 62 -10.39 -37.47 67.29
C LYS A 62 -9.68 -36.11 67.26
N ASP A 63 -8.53 -35.99 67.91
CA ASP A 63 -7.74 -34.75 67.90
C ASP A 63 -7.14 -34.47 66.52
N LYS A 64 -6.59 -35.49 65.85
CA LYS A 64 -6.15 -35.36 64.45
C LYS A 64 -7.28 -34.97 63.51
N LEU A 65 -8.46 -35.54 63.69
CA LEU A 65 -9.65 -35.22 62.89
C LEU A 65 -10.11 -33.78 63.17
N LYS A 66 -9.94 -33.29 64.40
CA LYS A 66 -10.17 -31.89 64.76
C LYS A 66 -9.19 -30.94 64.04
N TYR A 67 -7.88 -31.22 64.10
CA TYR A 67 -6.86 -30.42 63.40
C TYR A 67 -7.09 -30.40 61.89
N VAL A 68 -7.34 -31.55 61.25
CA VAL A 68 -7.63 -31.61 59.80
C VAL A 68 -8.89 -30.82 59.45
N ARG A 69 -9.88 -30.77 60.34
CA ARG A 69 -11.11 -29.99 60.12
C ARG A 69 -10.88 -28.49 60.23
N GLU A 70 -10.00 -28.07 61.13
CA GLU A 70 -9.55 -26.68 61.28
C GLU A 70 -8.71 -26.26 60.05
N ASP A 71 -7.71 -27.05 59.65
CA ASP A 71 -6.91 -26.82 58.44
C ASP A 71 -7.78 -26.74 57.17
N TYR A 72 -8.75 -27.65 57.03
CA TYR A 72 -9.67 -27.64 55.89
C TYR A 72 -10.57 -26.38 55.88
N ALA A 73 -10.94 -25.87 57.06
CA ALA A 73 -11.71 -24.63 57.16
C ALA A 73 -10.86 -23.41 56.78
N GLU A 74 -9.59 -23.36 57.21
CA GLU A 74 -8.64 -22.31 56.83
C GLU A 74 -8.36 -22.31 55.33
N LEU A 75 -8.03 -23.47 54.75
CA LEU A 75 -7.76 -23.59 53.31
C LEU A 75 -8.99 -23.22 52.47
N ARG A 76 -10.19 -23.56 52.95
CA ARG A 76 -11.44 -23.16 52.31
C ARG A 76 -11.65 -21.64 52.36
N GLN A 77 -11.33 -21.00 53.48
CA GLN A 77 -11.42 -19.55 53.60
C GLN A 77 -10.42 -18.86 52.68
N GLU A 78 -9.17 -19.32 52.64
CA GLU A 78 -8.14 -18.80 51.74
C GLU A 78 -8.55 -18.92 50.26
N ALA A 79 -9.16 -20.05 49.87
CA ALA A 79 -9.69 -20.24 48.52
C ALA A 79 -10.81 -19.23 48.16
N VAL A 80 -11.69 -18.92 49.12
CA VAL A 80 -12.75 -17.91 48.94
C VAL A 80 -12.15 -16.51 48.79
N ASP A 81 -11.22 -16.14 49.66
CA ASP A 81 -10.57 -14.82 49.62
C ASP A 81 -9.78 -14.63 48.32
N LEU A 82 -9.07 -15.67 47.86
CA LEU A 82 -8.34 -15.64 46.58
C LEU A 82 -9.30 -15.50 45.38
N GLN A 83 -10.46 -16.16 45.44
CA GLN A 83 -11.48 -16.06 44.41
C GLN A 83 -12.09 -14.66 44.37
N GLU A 84 -12.40 -14.06 45.51
CA GLU A 84 -12.88 -12.67 45.61
C GLU A 84 -11.84 -11.68 45.07
N TYR A 85 -10.56 -11.84 45.43
CA TYR A 85 -9.47 -11.03 44.91
C TYR A 85 -9.33 -11.15 43.38
N SER A 86 -9.44 -12.38 42.84
CA SER A 86 -9.38 -12.62 41.41
C SER A 86 -10.54 -11.93 40.66
N ASN A 87 -11.76 -12.02 41.19
CA ASN A 87 -12.95 -11.38 40.63
C ASN A 87 -12.81 -9.86 40.65
N ALA A 88 -12.37 -9.28 41.77
CA ALA A 88 -12.15 -7.83 41.88
C ALA A 88 -11.10 -7.32 40.88
N LYS A 89 -10.06 -8.12 40.61
CA LYS A 89 -9.04 -7.80 39.61
C LYS A 89 -9.59 -7.92 38.19
N LEU A 90 -10.37 -8.96 37.89
CA LEU A 90 -11.07 -9.11 36.61
C LEU A 90 -12.04 -7.96 36.35
N ASP A 91 -12.84 -7.55 37.33
CA ASP A 91 -13.75 -6.41 37.22
C ASP A 91 -13.02 -5.10 36.91
N ARG A 92 -11.82 -4.92 37.46
CA ARG A 92 -10.98 -3.76 37.13
C ARG A 92 -10.52 -3.81 35.68
N VAL A 93 -10.03 -4.96 35.22
CA VAL A 93 -9.59 -5.16 33.82
C VAL A 93 -10.75 -4.96 32.85
N THR A 94 -11.92 -5.55 33.12
CA THR A 94 -13.13 -5.41 32.29
C THR A 94 -13.55 -3.94 32.17
N ARG A 95 -13.50 -3.16 33.27
CA ARG A 95 -13.77 -1.72 33.21
C ARG A 95 -12.76 -0.96 32.35
N TYR A 96 -11.47 -1.23 32.48
CA TYR A 96 -10.45 -0.60 31.64
C TYR A 96 -10.64 -0.92 30.16
N LEU A 97 -10.93 -2.19 29.83
CA LEU A 97 -11.23 -2.62 28.47
C LEU A 97 -12.47 -1.91 27.91
N GLY A 98 -13.52 -1.71 28.72
CA GLY A 98 -14.69 -0.93 28.34
C GLY A 98 -14.35 0.51 27.98
N VAL A 99 -13.52 1.18 28.81
CA VAL A 99 -13.06 2.56 28.53
C VAL A 99 -12.24 2.62 27.24
N LEU A 100 -11.36 1.64 27.00
CA LEU A 100 -10.57 1.56 25.77
C LEU A 100 -11.47 1.35 24.54
N ALA A 101 -12.43 0.42 24.61
CA ALA A 101 -13.36 0.15 23.53
C ALA A 101 -14.22 1.39 23.19
N ASP A 102 -14.72 2.10 24.20
CA ASP A 102 -15.47 3.34 24.00
C ASP A 102 -14.62 4.45 23.37
N LYS A 103 -13.34 4.54 23.77
CA LYS A 103 -12.41 5.52 23.18
C LYS A 103 -12.13 5.18 21.71
N THR A 104 -11.86 3.92 21.39
CA THR A 104 -11.68 3.47 20.00
C THR A 104 -12.91 3.78 19.16
N ARG A 105 -14.11 3.42 19.64
CA ARG A 105 -15.36 3.70 18.93
C ARG A 105 -15.58 5.19 18.65
N LYS A 106 -15.23 6.06 19.60
CA LYS A 106 -15.32 7.52 19.42
C LYS A 106 -14.32 8.04 18.40
N LEU A 107 -13.09 7.50 18.38
CA LEU A 107 -12.08 7.86 17.40
C LEU A 107 -12.48 7.40 16.00
N ASP A 108 -12.99 6.17 15.86
CA ASP A 108 -13.47 5.63 14.58
C ASP A 108 -14.64 6.45 14.04
N GLN A 109 -15.59 6.82 14.90
CA GLN A 109 -16.71 7.69 14.52
C GLN A 109 -16.23 9.07 14.06
N ALA A 110 -15.27 9.68 14.78
CA ALA A 110 -14.71 10.97 14.40
C ALA A 110 -13.93 10.91 13.08
N ALA A 111 -13.19 9.83 12.84
CA ALA A 111 -12.49 9.60 11.58
C ALA A 111 -13.48 9.45 10.41
N LEU A 112 -14.54 8.65 10.58
CA LEU A 112 -15.57 8.47 9.57
C LEU A 112 -16.32 9.78 9.25
N GLU A 113 -16.65 10.56 10.27
CA GLU A 113 -17.30 11.87 10.09
C GLU A 113 -16.37 12.89 9.41
N ALA A 114 -15.07 12.84 9.70
CA ALA A 114 -14.08 13.68 9.02
C ALA A 114 -13.94 13.27 7.55
N GLU A 115 -13.82 11.99 7.25
CA GLU A 115 -13.75 11.47 5.88
C GLU A 115 -14.99 11.83 5.07
N ALA A 116 -16.19 11.65 5.66
CA ALA A 116 -17.46 12.01 5.02
C ALA A 116 -17.59 13.50 4.70
N LYS A 117 -16.91 14.38 5.46
CA LYS A 117 -16.87 15.82 5.19
C LYS A 117 -15.79 16.19 4.17
N VAL A 118 -14.64 15.52 4.20
CA VAL A 118 -13.50 15.82 3.32
C VAL A 118 -13.74 15.31 1.90
N ALA A 119 -14.32 14.13 1.72
CA ALA A 119 -14.58 13.54 0.41
C ALA A 119 -15.32 14.47 -0.58
N PRO A 120 -16.48 15.06 -0.26
CA PRO A 120 -17.18 15.96 -1.21
C PRO A 120 -16.41 17.24 -1.47
N LEU A 121 -15.63 17.75 -0.51
CA LEU A 121 -14.79 18.93 -0.70
C LEU A 121 -13.62 18.64 -1.63
N MET A 122 -13.02 17.45 -1.55
CA MET A 122 -11.98 17.03 -2.48
C MET A 122 -12.53 16.87 -3.89
N GLU A 123 -13.71 16.28 -4.05
CA GLU A 123 -14.36 16.14 -5.36
C GLU A 123 -14.66 17.51 -5.97
N GLU A 124 -15.21 18.44 -5.17
CA GLU A 124 -15.49 19.80 -5.62
C GLU A 124 -14.20 20.57 -5.98
N LYS A 125 -13.13 20.40 -5.19
CA LYS A 125 -11.81 20.96 -5.53
C LYS A 125 -11.32 20.45 -6.88
N LYS A 126 -11.41 19.14 -7.15
CA LYS A 126 -11.03 18.53 -8.44
C LYS A 126 -11.88 19.11 -9.58
N ARG A 127 -13.20 19.22 -9.39
CA ARG A 127 -14.11 19.80 -10.39
C ARG A 127 -13.71 21.24 -10.73
N LEU A 128 -13.57 22.10 -9.73
CA LEU A 128 -13.22 23.51 -9.91
C LEU A 128 -11.86 23.70 -10.56
N TYR A 129 -10.88 22.85 -10.19
CA TYR A 129 -9.55 22.88 -10.78
C TYR A 129 -9.59 22.58 -12.29
N ASN A 130 -10.32 21.54 -12.69
CA ASN A 130 -10.46 21.16 -14.09
C ASN A 130 -11.33 22.16 -14.90
N GLU A 131 -12.34 22.76 -14.27
CA GLU A 131 -13.11 23.86 -14.88
C GLU A 131 -12.24 25.09 -15.14
N LEU A 132 -11.37 25.46 -14.19
CA LEU A 132 -10.43 26.56 -14.36
C LEU A 132 -9.45 26.28 -15.51
N LEU A 133 -8.91 25.07 -15.59
CA LEU A 133 -8.01 24.67 -16.66
C LEU A 133 -8.69 24.74 -18.03
N THR A 134 -9.91 24.22 -18.13
CA THR A 134 -10.71 24.24 -19.37
C THR A 134 -11.12 25.66 -19.76
N SER A 135 -11.47 26.51 -18.78
CA SER A 135 -11.83 27.91 -19.01
C SER A 135 -10.68 28.74 -19.56
N LYS A 136 -9.43 28.38 -19.28
CA LYS A 136 -8.25 29.01 -19.87
C LYS A 136 -8.02 28.58 -21.33
N GLY A 137 -8.76 27.61 -21.84
CA GLY A 137 -8.61 27.01 -23.16
C GLY A 137 -8.25 25.53 -23.05
N SER A 138 -9.04 24.68 -23.72
CA SER A 138 -8.82 23.22 -23.75
C SER A 138 -7.59 22.79 -24.53
N ILE A 139 -7.11 23.65 -25.44
CA ILE A 139 -5.89 23.44 -26.22
C ILE A 139 -4.95 24.59 -25.91
N LYS A 140 -3.71 24.25 -25.55
CA LYS A 140 -2.62 25.20 -25.34
C LYS A 140 -1.51 24.94 -26.34
N VAL A 141 -1.05 26.01 -26.99
CA VAL A 141 0.03 25.97 -27.97
C VAL A 141 1.20 26.77 -27.45
N PHE A 142 2.28 26.06 -27.14
CA PHE A 142 3.54 26.65 -26.72
C PHE A 142 4.55 26.65 -27.86
N CYS A 143 5.23 27.76 -28.07
CA CYS A 143 6.37 27.84 -28.97
C CYS A 143 7.66 27.71 -28.16
N ARG A 144 8.59 26.84 -28.57
CA ARG A 144 9.90 26.71 -27.93
C ARG A 144 11.01 26.80 -28.95
N THR A 145 11.92 27.75 -28.74
CA THR A 145 13.11 27.91 -29.57
C THR A 145 14.31 27.28 -28.86
N ARG A 146 15.07 26.43 -29.56
CA ARG A 146 16.33 25.89 -29.02
C ARG A 146 17.47 26.91 -29.15
N PRO A 147 18.53 26.80 -28.33
CA PRO A 147 19.78 27.52 -28.57
C PRO A 147 20.33 27.28 -29.97
N LEU A 148 20.97 28.31 -30.54
CA LEU A 148 21.73 28.22 -31.78
C LEU A 148 23.04 27.46 -31.54
N PHE A 149 23.46 26.66 -32.52
CA PHE A 149 24.81 26.09 -32.54
C PHE A 149 25.77 27.05 -33.25
N GLU A 150 27.07 26.93 -32.98
CA GLU A 150 28.11 27.83 -33.51
C GLU A 150 28.12 27.88 -35.05
N ASP A 151 27.73 26.79 -35.70
CA ASP A 151 27.74 26.64 -37.16
C ASP A 151 26.49 27.22 -37.87
N GLU A 152 25.49 27.71 -37.13
CA GLU A 152 24.17 28.06 -37.69
C GLU A 152 23.99 29.55 -38.04
N GLY A 153 24.98 30.39 -37.77
CA GLY A 153 24.94 31.81 -38.07
C GLY A 153 24.03 32.62 -37.12
N PRO A 154 23.65 33.86 -37.48
CA PRO A 154 22.87 34.75 -36.63
C PRO A 154 21.41 34.29 -36.49
N SER A 155 20.80 34.56 -35.33
CA SER A 155 19.37 34.30 -35.09
C SER A 155 18.49 35.06 -36.09
N VAL A 156 17.53 34.36 -36.69
CA VAL A 156 16.45 34.95 -37.50
C VAL A 156 15.18 35.20 -36.69
N VAL A 157 15.20 34.90 -35.38
CA VAL A 157 14.05 35.06 -34.48
C VAL A 157 14.35 36.02 -33.33
N GLU A 158 13.34 36.81 -32.98
CA GLU A 158 13.31 37.77 -31.87
C GLU A 158 12.12 37.44 -30.95
N PHE A 159 12.24 37.79 -29.67
CA PHE A 159 11.23 37.54 -28.64
C PHE A 159 10.81 38.87 -28.00
N PRO A 160 9.79 39.57 -28.55
CA PRO A 160 9.32 40.83 -27.99
C PRO A 160 8.76 40.70 -26.56
N ASP A 161 8.12 39.57 -26.27
CA ASP A 161 7.51 39.24 -24.99
C ASP A 161 7.36 37.71 -24.85
N ASP A 162 6.72 37.25 -23.76
CA ASP A 162 6.53 35.83 -23.44
C ASP A 162 5.43 35.15 -24.28
N PHE A 163 4.76 35.86 -25.19
CA PHE A 163 3.63 35.36 -25.99
C PHE A 163 3.86 35.48 -27.49
N THR A 164 4.83 36.28 -27.91
CA THR A 164 5.08 36.63 -29.30
C THR A 164 6.46 36.17 -29.75
N ILE A 165 6.53 35.48 -30.88
CA ILE A 165 7.78 35.22 -31.60
C ILE A 165 7.77 36.00 -32.93
N ARG A 166 8.85 36.73 -33.16
CA ARG A 166 9.04 37.55 -34.36
C ARG A 166 10.08 36.90 -35.26
N VAL A 167 9.70 36.53 -36.47
CA VAL A 167 10.57 35.88 -37.46
C VAL A 167 10.95 36.88 -38.54
N ASN A 168 12.25 37.05 -38.79
CA ASN A 168 12.75 37.83 -39.91
C ASN A 168 12.76 36.96 -41.18
N THR A 169 12.00 37.37 -42.19
CA THR A 169 11.82 36.62 -43.44
C THR A 169 12.95 36.88 -44.44
N GLY A 170 13.80 37.88 -44.20
CA GLY A 170 14.98 38.17 -45.03
C GLY A 170 14.66 38.61 -46.47
N ASP A 171 13.40 38.94 -46.76
CA ASP A 171 12.97 39.38 -48.08
C ASP A 171 12.92 40.92 -48.12
N ASP A 172 14.01 41.53 -48.59
CA ASP A 172 14.16 42.99 -48.72
C ASP A 172 13.17 43.61 -49.71
N THR A 173 12.41 42.81 -50.46
CA THR A 173 11.37 43.28 -51.40
C THR A 173 10.01 43.52 -50.73
N VAL A 174 9.81 43.05 -49.49
CA VAL A 174 8.56 43.17 -48.74
C VAL A 174 8.64 44.34 -47.76
N SER A 175 7.64 45.23 -47.78
CA SER A 175 7.55 46.42 -46.91
C SER A 175 7.61 46.14 -45.40
N ASN A 176 7.47 44.88 -44.98
CA ASN A 176 7.57 44.47 -43.58
C ASN A 176 8.33 43.13 -43.50
N PRO A 177 9.67 43.14 -43.34
CA PRO A 177 10.50 41.93 -43.39
C PRO A 177 10.34 41.04 -42.15
N LYS A 178 9.62 41.50 -41.13
CA LYS A 178 9.39 40.77 -39.87
C LYS A 178 7.93 40.38 -39.72
N LYS A 179 7.68 39.15 -39.29
CA LYS A 179 6.34 38.63 -39.04
C LYS A 179 6.22 38.11 -37.61
N ASP A 180 5.18 38.57 -36.93
CA ASP A 180 4.89 38.20 -35.55
C ASP A 180 3.87 37.06 -35.51
N TYR A 181 4.09 36.13 -34.58
CA TYR A 181 3.22 35.00 -34.29
C TYR A 181 2.98 34.92 -32.79
N GLU A 182 1.71 34.86 -32.39
CA GLU A 182 1.29 34.80 -31.00
C GLU A 182 0.95 33.35 -30.59
N PHE A 183 1.29 33.00 -29.36
CA PHE A 183 1.12 31.68 -28.74
C PHE A 183 0.68 31.84 -27.28
N ASP A 184 0.23 30.74 -26.64
CA ASP A 184 -0.11 30.77 -25.21
C ASP A 184 1.12 31.03 -24.34
N ARG A 185 2.31 30.62 -24.81
CA ARG A 185 3.61 31.02 -24.29
C ARG A 185 4.71 30.76 -25.32
N VAL A 186 5.73 31.61 -25.33
CA VAL A 186 6.93 31.52 -26.16
C VAL A 186 8.15 31.39 -25.26
N TYR A 187 8.84 30.27 -25.40
CA TYR A 187 10.07 29.95 -24.68
C TYR A 187 11.27 30.27 -25.55
N GLY A 188 12.06 31.25 -25.09
CA GLY A 188 13.35 31.58 -25.68
C GLY A 188 14.41 30.47 -25.44
N PRO A 189 15.58 30.59 -26.11
CA PRO A 189 16.65 29.58 -26.05
C PRO A 189 17.23 29.36 -24.66
N HIS A 190 17.09 30.33 -23.76
CA HIS A 190 17.65 30.26 -22.40
C HIS A 190 16.74 29.53 -21.41
N ILE A 191 15.53 29.15 -21.81
CA ILE A 191 14.55 28.54 -20.92
C ILE A 191 14.78 27.02 -20.79
N GLY A 192 15.07 26.60 -19.55
CA GLY A 192 15.33 25.20 -19.18
C GLY A 192 14.07 24.34 -19.13
N GLN A 193 14.24 23.02 -19.00
CA GLN A 193 13.10 22.08 -19.01
C GLN A 193 12.16 22.25 -17.82
N ALA A 194 12.71 22.62 -16.65
CA ALA A 194 11.93 22.80 -15.43
C ALA A 194 10.88 23.91 -15.58
N GLU A 195 11.25 25.01 -16.24
CA GLU A 195 10.34 26.13 -16.45
C GLU A 195 9.28 25.83 -17.51
N VAL A 196 9.64 25.08 -18.57
CA VAL A 196 8.65 24.55 -19.53
C VAL A 196 7.66 23.63 -18.81
N PHE A 197 8.13 22.82 -17.86
CA PHE A 197 7.28 21.92 -17.11
C PHE A 197 6.29 22.65 -16.20
N THR A 198 6.60 23.85 -15.70
CA THR A 198 5.69 24.63 -14.84
C THR A 198 4.32 24.87 -15.49
N ASP A 199 4.27 25.09 -16.80
CA ASP A 199 2.99 25.26 -17.52
C ASP A 199 2.32 23.94 -17.91
N VAL A 200 3.08 22.83 -17.91
CA VAL A 200 2.57 21.48 -18.21
C VAL A 200 2.03 20.81 -16.94
N GLN A 201 2.63 21.09 -15.78
CA GLN A 201 2.29 20.51 -14.47
C GLN A 201 0.78 20.55 -14.18
N PRO A 202 0.03 21.63 -14.47
CA PRO A 202 -1.39 21.66 -14.20
C PRO A 202 -2.20 20.58 -14.91
N PHE A 203 -1.77 20.19 -16.11
CA PHE A 203 -2.39 19.12 -16.89
C PHE A 203 -2.06 17.74 -16.32
N VAL A 204 -0.91 17.57 -15.68
CA VAL A 204 -0.55 16.32 -14.99
C VAL A 204 -1.52 16.06 -13.83
N GLN A 205 -1.85 17.09 -13.05
CA GLN A 205 -2.87 17.00 -12.00
C GLN A 205 -4.24 16.63 -12.59
N SER A 206 -4.62 17.25 -13.71
CA SER A 206 -5.89 16.94 -14.41
C SER A 206 -5.96 15.47 -14.84
N ALA A 207 -4.84 14.90 -15.30
CA ALA A 207 -4.75 13.48 -15.63
C ALA A 207 -4.96 12.58 -14.40
N LEU A 208 -4.39 12.95 -13.24
CA LEU A 208 -4.59 12.21 -11.99
C LEU A 208 -6.03 12.30 -11.48
N ASP A 209 -6.72 13.41 -11.75
CA ASP A 209 -8.13 13.62 -11.42
C ASP A 209 -9.09 12.83 -12.33
N GLY A 210 -8.58 12.12 -13.35
CA GLY A 210 -9.36 11.25 -14.23
C GLY A 210 -9.69 11.83 -15.60
N HIS A 211 -9.03 12.92 -16.01
CA HIS A 211 -9.19 13.50 -17.35
C HIS A 211 -8.12 12.98 -18.33
N ASN A 212 -8.45 12.95 -19.63
CA ASN A 212 -7.48 12.59 -20.66
C ASN A 212 -6.65 13.80 -21.07
N VAL A 213 -5.33 13.67 -21.00
CA VAL A 213 -4.37 14.73 -21.37
C VAL A 213 -3.40 14.21 -22.41
N SER A 214 -3.18 15.02 -23.45
CA SER A 214 -2.25 14.73 -24.54
C SER A 214 -1.27 15.88 -24.70
N ILE A 215 0.03 15.55 -24.74
CA ILE A 215 1.11 16.52 -24.97
C ILE A 215 1.75 16.18 -26.31
N PHE A 216 1.75 17.14 -27.24
CA PHE A 216 2.35 16.98 -28.55
C PHE A 216 3.62 17.82 -28.66
N ALA A 217 4.66 17.26 -29.27
CA ALA A 217 5.84 18.00 -29.68
C ALA A 217 5.93 18.01 -31.20
N TYR A 218 5.88 19.20 -31.80
CA TYR A 218 5.90 19.40 -33.25
C TYR A 218 7.07 20.29 -33.67
N GLY A 219 7.57 20.07 -34.89
CA GLY A 219 8.68 20.83 -35.47
C GLY A 219 9.54 20.01 -36.43
N GLN A 220 10.42 20.67 -37.17
CA GLN A 220 11.34 20.04 -38.12
C GLN A 220 12.40 19.16 -37.44
N THR A 221 13.13 18.35 -38.21
CA THR A 221 14.32 17.63 -37.72
C THR A 221 15.32 18.61 -37.11
N CYS A 222 15.97 18.21 -36.01
CA CYS A 222 16.87 19.04 -35.20
C CYS A 222 16.23 20.27 -34.51
N SER A 223 14.90 20.41 -34.46
CA SER A 223 14.25 21.54 -33.76
C SER A 223 14.22 21.43 -32.23
N GLY A 224 14.65 20.31 -31.65
CA GLY A 224 14.64 20.09 -30.19
C GLY A 224 13.40 19.36 -29.63
N LYS A 225 12.60 18.68 -30.47
CA LYS A 225 11.47 17.84 -30.01
C LYS A 225 11.91 16.77 -29.01
N THR A 226 12.89 15.94 -29.39
CA THR A 226 13.42 14.87 -28.52
C THR A 226 14.01 15.45 -27.25
N HIS A 227 14.76 16.55 -27.35
CA HIS A 227 15.25 17.25 -26.17
C HIS A 227 14.09 17.67 -25.27
N THR A 228 13.00 18.26 -25.76
CA THR A 228 11.86 18.67 -24.92
C THR A 228 11.17 17.48 -24.24
N MET A 229 10.91 16.40 -24.97
CA MET A 229 10.15 15.26 -24.44
C MET A 229 11.00 14.35 -23.54
N GLU A 230 12.21 14.00 -23.97
CA GLU A 230 13.12 13.07 -23.26
C GLU A 230 14.11 13.82 -22.35
N GLY A 231 14.69 14.90 -22.86
CA GLY A 231 15.72 15.68 -22.17
C GLY A 231 17.11 15.08 -22.31
N SER A 232 17.98 15.51 -21.39
CA SER A 232 19.33 14.99 -21.23
C SER A 232 19.48 14.33 -19.86
N SER A 233 20.64 13.70 -19.61
CA SER A 233 20.96 13.16 -18.29
C SER A 233 21.04 14.22 -17.19
N HIS A 234 21.31 15.48 -17.54
CA HIS A 234 21.50 16.59 -16.60
C HIS A 234 20.23 17.45 -16.47
N ASP A 235 19.44 17.56 -17.54
CA ASP A 235 18.16 18.25 -17.54
C ASP A 235 17.08 17.40 -18.22
N ARG A 236 16.30 16.71 -17.38
CA ARG A 236 15.31 15.71 -17.79
C ARG A 236 14.12 16.37 -18.48
N GLY A 237 13.58 15.71 -19.50
CA GLY A 237 12.45 16.21 -20.28
C GLY A 237 11.10 15.95 -19.63
N LEU A 238 10.05 16.23 -20.40
CA LEU A 238 8.66 16.13 -19.93
C LEU A 238 8.26 14.71 -19.50
N TYR A 239 8.72 13.64 -20.17
CA TYR A 239 8.30 12.29 -19.80
C TYR A 239 8.56 11.97 -18.33
N VAL A 240 9.80 12.19 -17.89
CA VAL A 240 10.21 11.86 -16.51
C VAL A 240 9.60 12.84 -15.52
N ARG A 241 9.58 14.15 -15.83
CA ARG A 241 9.00 15.17 -14.94
C ARG A 241 7.50 14.96 -14.71
N CYS A 242 6.75 14.63 -15.76
CA CYS A 242 5.32 14.33 -15.64
C CYS A 242 5.09 13.09 -14.77
N PHE A 243 5.88 12.02 -14.95
CA PHE A 243 5.71 10.81 -14.16
C PHE A 243 6.10 11.02 -12.68
N GLU A 244 7.17 11.76 -12.40
CA GLU A 244 7.54 12.13 -11.04
C GLU A 244 6.43 12.91 -10.35
N GLU A 245 5.84 13.90 -11.03
CA GLU A 245 4.72 14.67 -10.48
C GLU A 245 3.48 13.78 -10.24
N LEU A 246 3.13 12.89 -11.18
CA LEU A 246 2.04 11.92 -10.95
C LEU A 246 2.28 11.10 -9.69
N PHE A 247 3.52 10.63 -9.51
CA PHE A 247 3.90 9.82 -8.37
C PHE A 247 3.87 10.63 -7.06
N ASP A 248 4.44 11.83 -7.06
CA ASP A 248 4.50 12.72 -5.90
C ASP A 248 3.10 13.15 -5.45
N VAL A 249 2.25 13.59 -6.38
CA VAL A 249 0.86 13.95 -6.08
C VAL A 249 0.10 12.74 -5.55
N SER A 250 0.24 11.56 -6.17
CA SER A 250 -0.44 10.35 -5.72
C SER A 250 -0.05 9.89 -4.31
N ASN A 251 1.20 10.12 -3.91
CA ASN A 251 1.68 9.80 -2.56
C ASN A 251 1.31 10.89 -1.53
N SER A 252 1.26 12.16 -1.96
CA SER A 252 0.88 13.29 -1.12
C SER A 252 -0.60 13.26 -0.74
N ASP A 253 -1.45 12.61 -1.54
CA ASP A 253 -2.85 12.34 -1.23
C ASP A 253 -2.99 11.18 -0.21
N THR A 254 -2.24 11.27 0.89
CA THR A 254 -2.25 10.32 2.02
C THR A 254 -3.57 10.37 2.82
N THR A 255 -4.45 11.31 2.46
CA THR A 255 -5.77 11.51 3.07
C THR A 255 -6.87 10.65 2.45
N SER A 256 -6.64 10.04 1.29
CA SER A 256 -7.69 9.33 0.56
C SER A 256 -7.49 7.82 0.60
N THR A 257 -8.62 7.12 0.65
CA THR A 257 -8.78 5.68 0.42
C THR A 257 -8.36 5.22 -1.00
N SER A 258 -7.76 6.12 -1.79
CA SER A 258 -7.39 5.94 -3.19
C SER A 258 -6.12 5.10 -3.29
N ARG A 259 -6.16 4.07 -4.15
CA ARG A 259 -4.98 3.31 -4.55
C ARG A 259 -4.69 3.60 -6.02
N PHE A 260 -3.51 4.17 -6.28
CA PHE A 260 -3.05 4.44 -7.64
C PHE A 260 -2.21 3.26 -8.15
N ASN A 261 -2.43 2.90 -9.41
CA ASN A 261 -1.58 1.95 -10.14
C ASN A 261 -1.20 2.61 -11.47
N PHE A 262 0.10 2.68 -11.76
CA PHE A 262 0.59 3.27 -12.99
C PHE A 262 0.96 2.19 -14.00
N PHE A 263 0.59 2.42 -15.25
CA PHE A 263 0.84 1.52 -16.35
C PHE A 263 1.36 2.31 -17.55
N VAL A 264 2.36 1.77 -18.25
CA VAL A 264 3.01 2.42 -19.37
C VAL A 264 2.94 1.53 -20.60
N THR A 265 2.64 2.15 -21.74
CA THR A 265 2.70 1.58 -23.08
C THR A 265 3.54 2.51 -23.94
N VAL A 266 4.46 1.99 -24.74
CA VAL A 266 5.29 2.81 -25.63
C VAL A 266 5.16 2.31 -27.06
N VAL A 267 4.73 3.19 -27.95
CA VAL A 267 4.35 2.84 -29.32
C VAL A 267 4.98 3.82 -30.29
N GLU A 268 5.48 3.28 -31.39
CA GLU A 268 5.92 4.03 -32.55
C GLU A 268 4.94 3.82 -33.70
N LEU A 269 4.55 4.92 -34.34
CA LEU A 269 3.85 4.89 -35.62
C LEU A 269 4.85 5.26 -36.71
N HIS A 270 5.23 4.29 -37.53
CA HIS A 270 6.17 4.47 -38.63
C HIS A 270 5.57 3.93 -39.92
N ASN A 271 5.51 4.77 -40.96
CA ASN A 271 4.94 4.41 -42.27
C ASN A 271 3.52 3.80 -42.16
N GLU A 272 2.64 4.44 -41.38
CA GLU A 272 1.28 3.97 -41.09
C GLU A 272 1.20 2.60 -40.39
N GLN A 273 2.33 2.06 -39.91
CA GLN A 273 2.40 0.82 -39.16
C GLN A 273 2.73 1.09 -37.69
N THR A 274 2.02 0.39 -36.81
CA THR A 274 2.20 0.51 -35.36
C THR A 274 3.20 -0.52 -34.87
N HIS A 275 4.25 -0.06 -34.19
CA HIS A 275 5.29 -0.88 -33.59
C HIS A 275 5.28 -0.70 -32.08
N ASP A 276 5.14 -1.80 -31.35
CA ASP A 276 5.23 -1.81 -29.90
C ASP A 276 6.69 -1.83 -29.47
N LEU A 277 7.14 -0.77 -28.79
CA LEU A 277 8.53 -0.60 -28.38
C LEU A 277 8.87 -1.31 -27.06
N LEU A 278 7.87 -1.85 -26.36
CA LEU A 278 8.04 -2.65 -25.15
C LEU A 278 7.98 -4.15 -25.40
N LEU A 279 7.67 -4.57 -26.64
CA LEU A 279 7.55 -5.97 -26.99
C LEU A 279 8.91 -6.68 -26.96
N GLU A 280 9.13 -7.51 -25.93
CA GLU A 280 10.24 -8.46 -25.89
C GLU A 280 9.77 -9.86 -26.29
N SER A 281 10.62 -10.58 -27.03
CA SER A 281 10.33 -11.88 -27.66
C SER A 281 9.80 -12.98 -26.73
N GLU A 282 9.91 -12.83 -25.40
CA GLU A 282 9.47 -13.82 -24.40
C GLU A 282 8.82 -13.19 -23.15
N SER A 283 7.97 -12.17 -23.31
CA SER A 283 7.32 -11.51 -22.15
C SER A 283 5.83 -11.85 -22.00
N SER A 284 5.44 -12.40 -20.85
CA SER A 284 4.04 -12.64 -20.45
C SER A 284 3.40 -11.36 -19.87
N LEU A 285 3.65 -10.22 -20.50
CA LEU A 285 3.11 -8.94 -20.06
C LEU A 285 1.64 -8.81 -20.45
N SER A 286 0.87 -8.11 -19.61
CA SER A 286 -0.51 -7.76 -19.90
C SER A 286 -0.60 -6.93 -21.17
N LYS A 287 -1.61 -7.19 -22.01
CA LYS A 287 -1.88 -6.38 -23.21
C LYS A 287 -3.11 -5.51 -23.01
N VAL A 288 -3.05 -4.29 -23.50
CA VAL A 288 -4.19 -3.37 -23.60
C VAL A 288 -4.54 -3.16 -25.06
N ARG A 289 -5.84 -3.19 -25.36
CA ARG A 289 -6.35 -2.91 -26.70
C ARG A 289 -6.59 -1.41 -26.84
N MET A 290 -5.90 -0.76 -27.77
CA MET A 290 -6.13 0.64 -28.11
C MET A 290 -6.70 0.76 -29.52
N GLY A 291 -7.72 1.60 -29.69
CA GLY A 291 -8.39 1.85 -30.97
C GLY A 291 -9.90 1.67 -30.92
N SER A 292 -10.51 1.71 -32.10
CA SER A 292 -11.95 1.46 -32.29
C SER A 292 -12.22 -0.04 -32.45
N LEU A 293 -13.49 -0.46 -32.44
CA LEU A 293 -13.86 -1.86 -32.63
C LEU A 293 -13.38 -2.42 -33.98
N ASP A 294 -13.33 -1.57 -35.01
CA ASP A 294 -12.98 -1.95 -36.38
C ASP A 294 -11.49 -1.83 -36.69
N SER A 295 -10.73 -1.11 -35.86
CA SER A 295 -9.28 -0.94 -35.99
C SER A 295 -8.68 -0.74 -34.61
N PHE A 296 -7.99 -1.78 -34.13
CA PHE A 296 -7.34 -1.80 -32.83
C PHE A 296 -5.93 -2.38 -32.91
N VAL A 297 -5.10 -1.99 -31.94
CA VAL A 297 -3.76 -2.53 -31.73
C VAL A 297 -3.69 -3.07 -30.31
N ASP A 298 -3.17 -4.29 -30.18
CA ASP A 298 -2.89 -4.89 -28.86
C ASP A 298 -1.46 -4.52 -28.46
N LEU A 299 -1.34 -3.75 -27.38
CA LEU A 299 -0.09 -3.16 -26.91
C LEU A 299 0.30 -3.71 -25.55
N VAL A 300 1.58 -4.00 -25.36
CA VAL A 300 2.15 -4.38 -24.08
C VAL A 300 1.99 -3.24 -23.09
N GLN A 301 1.45 -3.59 -21.92
CA GLN A 301 1.25 -2.70 -20.79
C GLN A 301 2.11 -3.19 -19.63
N GLU A 302 3.10 -2.37 -19.26
CA GLU A 302 4.00 -2.65 -18.16
C GLU A 302 3.61 -1.82 -16.93
N LYS A 303 3.51 -2.49 -15.78
CA LYS A 303 3.21 -1.82 -14.51
C LYS A 303 4.47 -1.16 -13.98
N VAL A 304 4.37 0.09 -13.53
CA VAL A 304 5.48 0.84 -12.97
C VAL A 304 5.14 1.33 -11.57
N ASP A 305 5.98 0.98 -10.60
CA ASP A 305 5.74 1.29 -9.18
C ASP A 305 6.61 2.44 -8.65
N ASN A 306 7.58 2.95 -9.42
CA ASN A 306 8.43 4.09 -9.01
C ASN A 306 9.06 4.84 -10.20
N PRO A 307 9.51 6.09 -10.01
CA PRO A 307 10.08 6.92 -11.08
C PRO A 307 11.39 6.40 -11.72
N LEU A 308 12.18 5.61 -10.97
CA LEU A 308 13.43 5.05 -11.51
C LEU A 308 13.13 3.95 -12.53
N ASP A 309 12.16 3.09 -12.24
CA ASP A 309 11.76 2.03 -13.17
C ASP A 309 11.08 2.61 -14.41
N PHE A 310 10.26 3.66 -14.24
CA PHE A 310 9.74 4.45 -15.38
C PHE A 310 10.87 4.94 -16.28
N SER A 311 11.89 5.57 -15.69
CA SER A 311 13.01 6.14 -16.43
C SER A 311 13.82 5.08 -17.18
N LYS A 312 14.04 3.91 -16.58
CA LYS A 312 14.71 2.77 -17.25
C LYS A 312 13.88 2.23 -18.42
N LEU A 313 12.58 2.06 -18.21
CA LEU A 313 11.63 1.57 -19.21
C LEU A 313 11.59 2.49 -20.42
N ILE A 314 11.38 3.78 -20.22
CA ILE A 314 11.37 4.77 -21.31
C ILE A 314 12.71 4.79 -22.04
N LYS A 315 13.83 4.78 -21.31
CA LYS A 315 15.16 4.75 -21.94
C LYS A 315 15.37 3.50 -22.81
N LYS A 316 14.94 2.33 -22.33
CA LYS A 316 14.99 1.07 -23.09
C LYS A 316 14.15 1.15 -24.37
N ALA A 317 12.91 1.65 -24.27
CA ALA A 317 12.01 1.80 -25.41
C ALA A 317 12.52 2.82 -26.44
N LEU A 318 13.15 3.91 -26.00
CA LEU A 318 13.71 4.91 -26.93
C LEU A 318 15.02 4.45 -27.59
N LEU A 319 15.75 3.53 -26.95
CA LEU A 319 16.92 2.87 -27.56
C LEU A 319 16.52 1.89 -28.66
N SER A 320 15.44 1.12 -28.50
CA SER A 320 14.94 0.24 -29.56
C SER A 320 14.53 1.03 -30.81
N ARG A 321 13.87 2.19 -30.62
CA ARG A 321 13.57 3.16 -31.69
C ARG A 321 14.81 3.63 -32.46
N SER A 322 15.92 3.85 -31.75
CA SER A 322 17.18 4.32 -32.38
C SER A 322 17.93 3.19 -33.10
N GLY A 323 17.78 1.95 -32.64
CA GLY A 323 18.41 0.77 -33.21
C GLY A 323 17.95 0.45 -34.63
N ASP A 324 16.65 0.61 -34.93
CA ASP A 324 16.11 0.29 -36.26
C ASP A 324 16.48 1.34 -37.34
N ASN A 325 16.68 2.60 -36.96
CA ASN A 325 17.14 3.64 -37.89
C ASN A 325 18.57 3.41 -38.43
N THR A 326 19.40 2.61 -37.76
CA THR A 326 20.75 2.28 -38.25
C THR A 326 20.78 1.20 -39.34
N LYS A 327 19.68 0.48 -39.59
CA LYS A 327 19.60 -0.52 -40.66
C LYS A 327 19.12 0.02 -42.01
N ILE A 328 18.58 1.25 -42.04
CA ILE A 328 17.94 1.83 -43.24
C ILE A 328 18.85 2.80 -44.00
N ASN A 329 20.01 3.18 -43.46
CA ASN A 329 20.99 4.06 -44.14
C ASN A 329 22.16 3.32 -44.80
N THR A 330 21.91 2.19 -45.45
CA THR A 330 22.84 1.61 -46.45
C THR A 330 22.06 0.91 -47.55
N SER A 331 21.82 1.63 -48.65
CA SER A 331 21.77 1.12 -50.03
C SER A 331 22.04 2.25 -50.99
#